data_AF-A0A7S1MI13-F1
#
_entry.id   AF-A0A7S1MI13-F1
#
_cell.length_a   1.000
_cell.length_b   1.000
_cell.length_c   1.000
_cell.angle_alpha   90.00
_cell.angle_beta   90.00
_cell.angle_gamma   90.00
#
_symmetry.space_group_name_H-M   'P 1'
#
loop_
_entity.id
_entity.type
_entity.pdbx_description
1 polymer ?
#
loop_
_entity_poly.entity_id
_entity_poly.type
_entity_poly.pdbx_seq_one_letter_code
_entity_poly.pdbx_strand_id
1 'polypeptide(L)'
;FGSSPWLSCAACAPSPFHAEGRLVPPMVRRLQVALFGIIAATTVFGLFLTAAQHHKAARDAEVVKLPVKRKGFVLLAFQRSGTHWLTSELWQHSCIDVQPEVFYLEPGEAKTWGAAKRHAATEIWFREKGADAAELSGFTASFQDYYRKSRRRVHEGAAVAGFNLKYDQGFTEDWDAWLRSFANRTQLHVVWLQRRNLLRIILSAQILSMTGVSSVAVAGQAAPERLKFKVRPGHILYELRRIMDETREVEKRLAQADKLGIPVLRLYYETLKVNMGLAACYLLSSTNCPDRYAPKAGSQVFKKMNTASVRELVSNIRELEEKLNGTEFEWMMSE
;
A
#
# COMPACT_ATOMS: atom_id res chain seq x y z
N PHE A 1 10.50 39.69 -17.46
CA PHE A 1 10.22 41.09 -17.83
C PHE A 1 8.75 41.21 -18.15
N GLY A 2 8.01 42.02 -17.38
CA GLY A 2 6.55 42.15 -17.51
C GLY A 2 5.88 42.40 -16.15
N SER A 3 6.24 43.52 -15.54
CA SER A 3 5.73 44.06 -14.28
C SER A 3 4.37 44.73 -14.44
N SER A 4 3.47 44.55 -13.48
CA SER A 4 2.57 45.61 -13.00
C SER A 4 2.08 45.33 -11.57
N PRO A 5 2.14 46.32 -10.65
CA PRO A 5 1.79 46.17 -9.23
C PRO A 5 0.44 46.83 -8.88
N TRP A 6 -0.24 46.31 -7.86
CA TRP A 6 -1.30 47.06 -7.16
C TRP A 6 -1.23 46.84 -5.63
N LEU A 7 -0.81 47.91 -4.98
CA LEU A 7 -1.14 48.50 -3.66
C LEU A 7 -1.95 47.72 -2.60
N SER A 8 -1.28 47.50 -1.47
CA SER A 8 -1.58 47.87 -0.06
C SER A 8 -3.00 48.29 0.37
N CYS A 9 -3.48 47.72 1.48
CA CYS A 9 -4.35 48.38 2.45
C CYS A 9 -4.05 47.92 3.89
N ALA A 10 -4.32 48.84 4.82
CA ALA A 10 -3.66 48.98 6.11
C ALA A 10 -4.47 48.51 7.34
N ALA A 11 -3.69 48.33 8.40
CA ALA A 11 -3.93 48.28 9.84
C ALA A 11 -5.27 48.75 10.45
N CYS A 12 -5.65 48.07 11.55
CA CYS A 12 -6.26 48.66 12.75
C CYS A 12 -5.76 47.94 14.01
N ALA A 13 -5.28 48.72 14.99
CA ALA A 13 -4.93 48.32 16.36
C ALA A 13 -5.71 49.20 17.35
N PRO A 14 -6.13 48.70 18.53
CA PRO A 14 -6.73 49.54 19.56
C PRO A 14 -5.77 49.96 20.68
N SER A 15 -6.07 51.16 21.20
CA SER A 15 -5.39 52.00 22.20
C SER A 15 -5.37 51.43 23.64
N PRO A 16 -4.42 51.87 24.50
CA PRO A 16 -4.41 51.55 25.93
C PRO A 16 -5.25 52.56 26.75
N PHE A 17 -5.86 52.07 27.83
CA PHE A 17 -6.54 52.85 28.87
C PHE A 17 -5.59 53.21 30.01
N HIS A 18 -5.65 54.47 30.44
CA HIS A 18 -5.05 54.99 31.68
C HIS A 18 -5.90 54.60 32.90
N ALA A 19 -5.24 54.27 34.02
CA ALA A 19 -5.88 54.14 35.33
C ALA A 19 -5.08 54.94 36.38
N GLU A 20 -5.82 55.76 37.13
CA GLU A 20 -5.35 56.66 38.19
C GLU A 20 -4.99 55.91 39.49
N GLY A 21 -3.97 56.42 40.18
CA GLY A 21 -3.47 55.89 41.46
C GLY A 21 -4.23 56.43 42.67
N ARG A 22 -4.62 55.54 43.59
CA ARG A 22 -5.08 55.89 44.95
C ARG A 22 -4.06 55.41 45.99
N LEU A 23 -3.74 56.31 46.93
CA LEU A 23 -2.86 56.08 48.07
C LEU A 23 -3.58 55.26 49.16
N VAL A 24 -2.93 54.20 49.66
CA VAL A 24 -3.44 53.28 50.68
C VAL A 24 -2.86 53.64 52.07
N PRO A 25 -3.67 53.65 53.16
CA PRO A 25 -3.21 54.04 54.50
C PRO A 25 -2.27 53.03 55.19
N PRO A 26 -1.41 53.49 56.11
CA PRO A 26 -0.29 52.71 56.67
C PRO A 26 -0.65 51.55 57.61
N MET A 27 -1.93 51.38 57.98
CA MET A 27 -2.38 50.28 58.86
C MET A 27 -2.56 48.93 58.13
N VAL A 28 -2.51 48.90 56.79
CA VAL A 28 -2.64 47.66 55.99
C VAL A 28 -1.32 46.88 55.87
N ARG A 29 -0.16 47.52 56.16
CA ARG A 29 1.17 46.92 55.95
C ARG A 29 1.50 45.77 56.91
N ARG A 30 0.97 45.75 58.14
CA ARG A 30 1.33 44.72 59.13
C ARG A 30 0.52 43.43 58.98
N LEU A 31 -0.70 43.49 58.45
CA LEU A 31 -1.48 42.29 58.10
C LEU A 31 -0.98 41.65 56.79
N GLN A 32 -0.49 42.45 55.84
CA GLN A 32 0.06 41.94 54.58
C GLN A 32 1.30 41.06 54.79
N VAL A 33 2.25 41.44 55.66
CA VAL A 33 3.49 40.65 55.86
C VAL A 33 3.22 39.27 56.46
N ALA A 34 2.26 39.14 57.38
CA ALA A 34 1.88 37.84 57.94
C ALA A 34 1.11 36.95 56.93
N LEU A 35 0.26 37.56 56.09
CA LEU A 35 -0.46 36.83 55.04
C LEU A 35 0.49 36.37 53.91
N PHE A 36 1.47 37.19 53.52
CA PHE A 36 2.48 36.83 52.52
C PHE A 36 3.39 35.69 52.98
N GLY A 37 3.69 35.56 54.27
CA GLY A 37 4.47 34.44 54.81
C GLY A 37 3.75 33.09 54.68
N ILE A 38 2.45 33.04 54.98
CA ILE A 38 1.63 31.82 54.86
C ILE A 38 1.37 31.46 53.40
N ILE A 39 1.13 32.47 52.54
CA ILE A 39 0.97 32.26 51.10
C ILE A 39 2.29 31.78 50.47
N ALA A 40 3.44 32.34 50.85
CA ALA A 40 4.73 31.88 50.33
C ALA A 40 5.05 30.43 50.75
N ALA A 41 4.77 30.06 52.00
CA ALA A 41 4.99 28.69 52.48
C ALA A 41 4.08 27.65 51.79
N THR A 42 2.80 27.99 51.57
CA THR A 42 1.87 27.12 50.82
C THR A 42 2.19 27.06 49.32
N THR A 43 2.69 28.16 48.73
CA THR A 43 3.09 28.17 47.31
C THR A 43 4.35 27.34 47.07
N VAL A 44 5.35 27.42 47.97
CA VAL A 44 6.57 26.62 47.86
C VAL A 44 6.28 25.13 48.10
N PHE A 45 5.47 24.79 49.10
CA PHE A 45 5.09 23.39 49.35
C PHE A 45 4.19 22.82 48.23
N GLY A 46 3.30 23.64 47.68
CA GLY A 46 2.51 23.32 46.48
C GLY A 46 3.39 23.10 45.25
N LEU A 47 4.39 23.96 45.02
CA LEU A 47 5.34 23.84 43.91
C LEU A 47 6.18 22.54 44.00
N PHE A 48 6.63 22.14 45.19
CA PHE A 48 7.35 20.88 45.39
C PHE A 48 6.46 19.65 45.21
N LEU A 49 5.19 19.70 45.62
CA LEU A 49 4.22 18.62 45.38
C LEU A 49 3.86 18.50 43.89
N THR A 50 3.68 19.62 43.17
CA THR A 50 3.49 19.60 41.71
C THR A 50 4.74 19.16 40.95
N ALA A 51 5.94 19.52 41.39
CA ALA A 51 7.18 19.09 40.75
C ALA A 51 7.43 17.58 40.96
N ALA A 52 7.11 17.04 42.14
CA ALA A 52 7.18 15.60 42.41
C ALA A 52 6.08 14.80 41.67
N GLN A 53 4.87 15.35 41.51
CA GLN A 53 3.82 14.77 40.66
C GLN A 53 4.18 14.86 39.17
N HIS A 54 4.80 15.94 38.70
CA HIS A 54 5.28 16.06 37.32
C HIS A 54 6.47 15.14 37.02
N HIS A 55 7.38 14.91 37.97
CA HIS A 55 8.47 13.95 37.77
C HIS A 55 8.01 12.49 37.79
N LYS A 56 6.94 12.15 38.53
CA LYS A 56 6.32 10.82 38.46
C LYS A 56 5.53 10.64 37.16
N ALA A 57 4.79 11.65 36.70
CA ALA A 57 4.13 11.64 35.39
C ALA A 57 5.11 11.62 34.20
N ALA A 58 6.34 12.14 34.35
CA ALA A 58 7.36 12.10 33.32
C ALA A 58 8.15 10.78 33.25
N ARG A 59 8.14 9.97 34.33
CA ARG A 59 8.76 8.62 34.33
C ARG A 59 7.79 7.52 33.90
N ASP A 60 6.48 7.75 34.04
CA ASP A 60 5.42 6.89 33.50
C ASP A 60 4.88 7.39 32.14
N ALA A 61 5.54 8.39 31.53
CA ALA A 61 5.48 8.59 30.09
C ALA A 61 6.31 7.50 29.40
N GLU A 62 5.99 6.23 29.69
CA GLU A 62 5.95 5.24 28.63
C GLU A 62 5.22 5.94 27.51
N VAL A 63 5.93 6.21 26.41
CA VAL A 63 5.31 6.77 25.22
C VAL A 63 4.27 5.74 24.84
N VAL A 64 3.03 5.93 25.32
CA VAL A 64 1.84 5.29 24.80
C VAL A 64 1.81 5.84 23.38
N LYS A 65 2.57 5.17 22.51
CA LYS A 65 2.55 5.40 21.08
C LYS A 65 1.10 5.12 20.74
N LEU A 66 0.33 6.20 20.60
CA LEU A 66 -1.01 6.15 20.04
C LEU A 66 -0.92 5.21 18.84
N PRO A 67 -1.76 4.17 18.77
CA PRO A 67 -1.66 3.17 17.72
C PRO A 67 -1.64 3.93 16.40
N VAL A 68 -0.47 3.92 15.77
CA VAL A 68 -0.25 4.64 14.52
C VAL A 68 -1.28 4.05 13.59
N LYS A 69 -2.18 4.89 13.09
CA LYS A 69 -3.24 4.46 12.19
C LYS A 69 -2.59 3.64 11.08
N ARG A 70 -2.84 2.32 11.09
CA ARG A 70 -2.24 1.37 10.16
C ARG A 70 -2.57 1.80 8.74
N LYS A 71 -1.57 1.84 7.88
CA LYS A 71 -1.78 2.14 6.46
C LYS A 71 -2.22 0.88 5.73
N GLY A 72 -3.39 0.94 5.12
CA GLY A 72 -3.92 -0.11 4.26
C GLY A 72 -3.52 0.09 2.81
N PHE A 73 -3.27 -0.98 2.07
CA PHE A 73 -3.11 -0.90 0.62
C PHE A 73 -3.60 -2.15 -0.12
N VAL A 74 -3.81 -2.00 -1.43
CA VAL A 74 -4.08 -3.10 -2.36
C VAL A 74 -3.04 -3.08 -3.48
N LEU A 75 -2.40 -4.24 -3.72
CA LEU A 75 -1.53 -4.46 -4.89
C LEU A 75 -2.39 -4.98 -6.04
N LEU A 76 -2.81 -4.06 -6.91
CA LEU A 76 -3.59 -4.34 -8.09
C LEU A 76 -2.66 -4.78 -9.25
N ALA A 77 -3.03 -5.82 -9.98
CA ALA A 77 -2.33 -6.23 -11.20
C ALA A 77 -3.17 -7.16 -12.09
N PHE A 78 -2.77 -7.37 -13.34
CA PHE A 78 -3.21 -8.54 -14.09
C PHE A 78 -2.50 -9.81 -13.60
N GLN A 79 -3.05 -10.97 -13.97
CA GLN A 79 -2.33 -12.24 -13.86
C GLN A 79 -0.99 -12.17 -14.59
N ARG A 80 0.03 -12.86 -14.05
CA ARG A 80 1.37 -12.96 -14.66
C ARG A 80 2.11 -11.61 -14.88
N SER A 81 1.74 -10.58 -14.13
CA SER A 81 2.41 -9.26 -14.14
C SER A 81 3.61 -9.15 -13.20
N GLY A 82 3.96 -10.24 -12.50
CA GLY A 82 5.10 -10.27 -11.57
C GLY A 82 4.79 -9.83 -10.14
N THR A 83 3.51 -9.80 -9.72
CA THR A 83 3.13 -9.49 -8.33
C THR A 83 3.81 -10.40 -7.32
N HIS A 84 4.03 -11.67 -7.65
CA HIS A 84 4.69 -12.59 -6.72
C HIS A 84 6.12 -12.15 -6.40
N TRP A 85 6.85 -11.61 -7.39
CA TRP A 85 8.17 -11.03 -7.16
C TRP A 85 8.08 -9.81 -6.24
N LEU A 86 7.22 -8.84 -6.57
CA LEU A 86 7.02 -7.64 -5.74
C LEU A 86 6.58 -7.99 -4.31
N THR A 87 5.63 -8.92 -4.17
CA THR A 87 5.12 -9.39 -2.86
C THR A 87 6.24 -10.00 -2.04
N SER A 88 7.05 -10.90 -2.64
CA SER A 88 8.17 -11.54 -1.97
C SER A 88 9.21 -10.54 -1.46
N GLU A 89 9.50 -9.50 -2.24
CA GLU A 89 10.47 -8.47 -1.88
C GLU A 89 9.92 -7.53 -0.80
N LEU A 90 8.66 -7.10 -0.91
CA LEU A 90 8.00 -6.28 0.11
C LEU A 90 7.85 -7.04 1.44
N TRP A 91 7.56 -8.34 1.39
CA TRP A 91 7.39 -9.20 2.56
C TRP A 91 8.67 -9.32 3.41
N GLN A 92 9.85 -9.13 2.81
CA GLN A 92 11.11 -9.14 3.54
C GLN A 92 11.28 -7.94 4.47
N HIS A 93 10.50 -6.88 4.27
CA HIS A 93 10.51 -5.70 5.12
C HIS A 93 9.72 -5.95 6.40
N SER A 94 10.32 -5.71 7.56
CA SER A 94 9.71 -5.88 8.89
C SER A 94 8.36 -5.17 9.03
N CYS A 95 8.30 -3.93 8.53
CA CYS A 95 7.11 -3.06 8.63
C CYS A 95 6.03 -3.26 7.57
N ILE A 96 6.22 -4.13 6.58
CA ILE A 96 5.25 -4.35 5.50
C ILE A 96 4.72 -5.78 5.58
N ASP A 97 3.39 -5.89 5.66
CA ASP A 97 2.65 -7.12 5.48
C ASP A 97 1.90 -7.06 4.13
N VAL A 98 2.15 -8.05 3.28
CA VAL A 98 1.47 -8.18 2.00
C VAL A 98 1.07 -9.62 1.77
N GLN A 99 -0.22 -9.89 1.89
CA GLN A 99 -0.75 -11.23 1.65
C GLN A 99 -0.93 -11.45 0.14
N PRO A 100 -0.97 -12.71 -0.32
CA PRO A 100 -1.17 -13.02 -1.74
C PRO A 100 -2.62 -12.70 -2.15
N GLU A 101 -3.14 -13.45 -3.11
CA GLU A 101 -4.48 -13.26 -3.64
C GLU A 101 -5.50 -13.89 -2.70
N VAL A 102 -6.27 -13.06 -1.99
CA VAL A 102 -7.10 -13.48 -0.85
C VAL A 102 -8.57 -13.79 -1.19
N PHE A 103 -9.01 -13.56 -2.44
CA PHE A 103 -10.43 -13.67 -2.84
C PHE A 103 -10.77 -14.89 -3.70
N TYR A 104 -9.87 -15.86 -3.83
CA TYR A 104 -10.18 -17.13 -4.47
C TYR A 104 -11.08 -17.99 -3.60
N LEU A 105 -11.98 -18.75 -4.24
CA LEU A 105 -12.80 -19.75 -3.56
C LEU A 105 -11.94 -20.84 -2.91
N GLU A 106 -10.94 -21.33 -3.65
CA GLU A 106 -9.96 -22.28 -3.15
C GLU A 106 -8.58 -21.92 -3.72
N PRO A 107 -7.47 -22.26 -3.02
CA PRO A 107 -6.14 -22.07 -3.58
C PRO A 107 -6.01 -22.75 -4.95
N GLY A 108 -5.78 -21.96 -6.00
CA GLY A 108 -5.60 -22.45 -7.37
C GLY A 108 -6.87 -22.54 -8.22
N GLU A 109 -8.05 -22.20 -7.70
CA GLU A 109 -9.26 -22.08 -8.53
C GLU A 109 -9.35 -20.72 -9.22
N ALA A 110 -9.83 -20.70 -10.46
CA ALA A 110 -10.12 -19.47 -11.20
C ALA A 110 -11.37 -18.73 -10.68
N LYS A 111 -12.16 -19.38 -9.82
CA LYS A 111 -13.40 -18.82 -9.31
C LYS A 111 -13.14 -17.94 -8.09
N THR A 112 -13.76 -16.77 -8.10
CA THR A 112 -13.61 -15.76 -7.06
C THR A 112 -14.92 -15.58 -6.32
N TRP A 113 -14.87 -15.04 -5.11
CA TRP A 113 -16.09 -14.66 -4.40
C TRP A 113 -16.87 -13.58 -5.16
N GLY A 114 -18.19 -13.53 -4.96
CA GLY A 114 -19.01 -12.41 -5.44
C GLY A 114 -18.74 -11.10 -4.69
N ALA A 115 -19.15 -9.97 -5.28
CA ALA A 115 -18.84 -8.62 -4.81
C ALA A 115 -19.16 -8.39 -3.32
N ALA A 116 -20.34 -8.81 -2.84
CA ALA A 116 -20.73 -8.64 -1.44
C ALA A 116 -19.76 -9.33 -0.45
N LYS A 117 -19.27 -10.53 -0.80
CA LYS A 117 -18.33 -11.28 0.05
C LYS A 117 -16.92 -10.71 -0.03
N ARG A 118 -16.48 -10.21 -1.19
CA ARG A 118 -15.21 -9.46 -1.34
C ARG A 118 -15.22 -8.15 -0.55
N HIS A 119 -16.35 -7.43 -0.55
CA HIS A 119 -16.54 -6.21 0.24
C HIS A 119 -16.45 -6.52 1.75
N ALA A 120 -17.22 -7.50 2.22
CA ALA A 120 -17.20 -7.91 3.64
C ALA A 120 -15.80 -8.35 4.09
N ALA A 121 -15.10 -9.14 3.28
CA ALA A 121 -13.72 -9.56 3.53
C ALA A 121 -12.77 -8.37 3.63
N THR A 122 -12.91 -7.38 2.75
CA THR A 122 -12.07 -6.16 2.72
C THR A 122 -12.30 -5.29 3.96
N GLU A 123 -13.55 -5.09 4.37
CA GLU A 123 -13.90 -4.37 5.60
C GLU A 123 -13.29 -5.06 6.83
N ILE A 124 -13.39 -6.40 6.92
CA ILE A 124 -12.76 -7.19 7.99
C ILE A 124 -11.25 -7.05 7.98
N TRP A 125 -10.62 -7.14 6.82
CA TRP A 125 -9.17 -7.07 6.66
C TRP A 125 -8.57 -5.78 7.25
N PHE A 126 -9.21 -4.65 6.91
CA PHE A 126 -8.72 -3.33 7.29
C PHE A 126 -9.24 -2.84 8.64
N ARG A 127 -10.17 -3.57 9.28
CA ARG A 127 -10.67 -3.25 10.62
C ARG A 127 -9.56 -3.27 11.68
N GLU A 128 -9.54 -2.24 12.53
CA GLU A 128 -8.51 -2.08 13.57
C GLU A 128 -8.58 -3.18 14.63
N LYS A 129 -9.77 -3.39 15.21
CA LYS A 129 -10.03 -4.44 16.21
C LYS A 129 -9.87 -5.87 15.69
N GLY A 130 -9.80 -6.04 14.37
CA GLY A 130 -9.89 -7.34 13.71
C GLY A 130 -11.29 -7.95 13.77
N ALA A 131 -11.41 -9.17 13.26
CA ALA A 131 -12.59 -10.02 13.32
C ALA A 131 -12.36 -11.23 14.24
N ASP A 132 -13.43 -11.68 14.88
CA ASP A 132 -13.43 -12.90 15.69
C ASP A 132 -13.59 -14.18 14.82
N ALA A 133 -13.56 -15.35 15.46
CA ALA A 133 -13.69 -16.62 14.77
C ALA A 133 -15.07 -16.83 14.12
N ALA A 134 -16.13 -16.26 14.69
CA ALA A 134 -17.49 -16.40 14.18
C ALA A 134 -17.67 -15.58 12.90
N GLU A 135 -17.19 -14.35 12.86
CA GLU A 135 -17.16 -13.51 11.65
C GLU A 135 -16.33 -14.15 10.53
N LEU A 136 -15.22 -14.79 10.88
CA LEU A 136 -14.33 -15.46 9.92
C LEU A 136 -14.89 -16.77 9.37
N SER A 137 -15.84 -17.41 10.07
CA SER A 137 -16.39 -18.72 9.69
C SER A 137 -17.09 -18.72 8.32
N GLY A 138 -17.55 -17.57 7.84
CA GLY A 138 -18.15 -17.41 6.52
C GLY A 138 -17.14 -17.38 5.36
N PHE A 139 -15.83 -17.34 5.64
CA PHE A 139 -14.76 -17.28 4.64
C PHE A 139 -14.00 -18.59 4.52
N THR A 140 -13.28 -18.75 3.40
CA THR A 140 -12.50 -19.96 3.09
C THR A 140 -11.34 -20.12 4.07
N ALA A 141 -10.87 -21.34 4.26
CA ALA A 141 -9.75 -21.62 5.16
C ALA A 141 -8.48 -20.84 4.76
N SER A 142 -8.24 -20.67 3.45
CA SER A 142 -7.12 -19.91 2.92
C SER A 142 -7.17 -18.43 3.31
N PHE A 143 -8.34 -17.79 3.17
CA PHE A 143 -8.51 -16.40 3.63
C PHE A 143 -8.30 -16.27 5.14
N GLN A 144 -8.87 -17.18 5.92
CA GLN A 144 -8.70 -17.15 7.38
C GLN A 144 -7.23 -17.28 7.77
N ASP A 145 -6.46 -18.14 7.09
CA ASP A 145 -5.02 -18.29 7.30
C ASP A 145 -4.25 -17.01 6.92
N TYR A 146 -4.48 -16.44 5.74
CA TYR A 146 -3.85 -15.18 5.32
C TYR A 146 -4.19 -14.02 6.25
N TYR A 147 -5.45 -13.92 6.67
CA TYR A 147 -5.91 -12.92 7.63
C TYR A 147 -5.19 -13.08 8.97
N ARG A 148 -5.13 -14.30 9.54
CA ARG A 148 -4.41 -14.55 10.80
C ARG A 148 -2.92 -14.23 10.69
N LYS A 149 -2.27 -14.60 9.58
CA LYS A 149 -0.86 -14.26 9.30
C LYS A 149 -0.66 -12.75 9.26
N SER A 150 -1.53 -12.02 8.56
CA SER A 150 -1.51 -10.56 8.51
C SER A 150 -1.66 -9.93 9.90
N ARG A 151 -2.65 -10.39 10.68
CA ARG A 151 -2.87 -9.91 12.05
C ARG A 151 -1.67 -10.14 12.96
N ARG A 152 -1.03 -11.31 12.84
CA ARG A 152 0.20 -11.60 13.58
C ARG A 152 1.32 -10.63 13.20
N ARG A 153 1.55 -10.39 11.90
CA ARG A 153 2.57 -9.43 11.42
C ARG A 153 2.31 -8.00 11.89
N VAL A 154 1.05 -7.58 11.89
CA VAL A 154 0.65 -6.27 12.42
C VAL A 154 0.91 -6.19 13.92
N HIS A 155 0.59 -7.24 14.69
CA HIS A 155 0.91 -7.31 16.11
C HIS A 155 2.43 -7.30 16.38
N GLU A 156 3.23 -7.88 15.47
CA GLU A 156 4.69 -7.84 15.48
C GLU A 156 5.27 -6.48 15.02
N GLY A 157 4.43 -5.49 14.70
CA GLY A 157 4.85 -4.12 14.40
C GLY A 157 4.78 -3.73 12.92
N ALA A 158 4.16 -4.53 12.04
CA ALA A 158 3.94 -4.10 10.66
C ALA A 158 3.04 -2.85 10.61
N ALA A 159 3.59 -1.74 10.14
CA ALA A 159 2.89 -0.46 10.03
C ALA A 159 1.98 -0.37 8.79
N VAL A 160 2.26 -1.21 7.78
CA VAL A 160 1.53 -1.30 6.52
C VAL A 160 1.03 -2.72 6.34
N ALA A 161 -0.25 -2.87 5.97
CA ALA A 161 -0.82 -4.17 5.63
C ALA A 161 -1.66 -4.08 4.35
N GLY A 162 -1.62 -5.13 3.54
CA GLY A 162 -2.37 -5.20 2.29
C GLY A 162 -2.42 -6.60 1.72
N PHE A 163 -3.02 -6.71 0.54
CA PHE A 163 -3.12 -7.95 -0.21
C PHE A 163 -3.07 -7.71 -1.71
N ASN A 164 -2.87 -8.78 -2.47
CA ASN A 164 -2.93 -8.74 -3.93
C ASN A 164 -4.38 -8.83 -4.40
N LEU A 165 -4.77 -7.93 -5.29
CA LEU A 165 -6.03 -7.98 -6.02
C LEU A 165 -5.73 -8.10 -7.50
N LYS A 166 -6.29 -9.12 -8.16
CA LYS A 166 -6.19 -9.25 -9.60
C LYS A 166 -7.34 -8.55 -10.30
N TYR A 167 -7.08 -8.08 -11.52
CA TYR A 167 -8.10 -7.44 -12.35
C TYR A 167 -9.34 -8.35 -12.52
N ASP A 168 -9.10 -9.63 -12.81
CA ASP A 168 -10.12 -10.68 -13.00
C ASP A 168 -10.81 -11.12 -11.71
N GLN A 169 -10.39 -10.61 -10.54
CA GLN A 169 -11.06 -10.81 -9.25
C GLN A 169 -12.16 -9.79 -8.97
N GLY A 170 -12.72 -9.19 -10.03
CA GLY A 170 -13.86 -8.28 -9.95
C GLY A 170 -13.50 -6.82 -9.68
N PHE A 171 -12.25 -6.40 -9.95
CA PHE A 171 -11.82 -5.01 -9.69
C PHE A 171 -12.75 -3.97 -10.34
N THR A 172 -13.13 -4.16 -11.60
CA THR A 172 -13.98 -3.22 -12.35
C THR A 172 -15.35 -3.05 -11.67
N GLU A 173 -16.00 -4.16 -11.32
CA GLU A 173 -17.29 -4.21 -10.62
C GLU A 173 -17.17 -3.56 -9.23
N ASP A 174 -16.18 -3.99 -8.45
CA ASP A 174 -15.99 -3.55 -7.07
C ASP A 174 -15.63 -2.07 -7.00
N TRP A 175 -14.79 -1.57 -7.91
CA TRP A 175 -14.39 -0.16 -7.97
C TRP A 175 -15.59 0.76 -8.06
N ASP A 176 -16.51 0.46 -8.97
CA ASP A 176 -17.69 1.29 -9.20
C ASP A 176 -18.74 1.10 -8.11
N ALA A 177 -18.87 -0.10 -7.55
CA ALA A 177 -19.86 -0.43 -6.53
C ALA A 177 -19.50 0.08 -5.12
N TRP A 178 -18.30 -0.20 -4.63
CA TRP A 178 -17.96 0.04 -3.21
C TRP A 178 -16.49 0.40 -2.95
N LEU A 179 -15.54 -0.17 -3.69
CA LEU A 179 -14.11 -0.10 -3.41
C LEU A 179 -13.57 1.33 -3.54
N ARG A 180 -14.05 2.13 -4.51
CA ARG A 180 -13.67 3.55 -4.63
C ARG A 180 -14.05 4.35 -3.38
N SER A 181 -15.30 4.21 -2.92
CA SER A 181 -15.81 4.89 -1.73
C SER A 181 -15.09 4.42 -0.46
N PHE A 182 -14.85 3.12 -0.36
CA PHE A 182 -14.07 2.53 0.73
C PHE A 182 -12.64 3.07 0.75
N ALA A 183 -11.96 3.10 -0.39
CA ALA A 183 -10.60 3.57 -0.52
C ALA A 183 -10.45 5.03 -0.12
N ASN A 184 -11.39 5.89 -0.56
CA ASN A 184 -11.41 7.29 -0.17
C ASN A 184 -11.60 7.48 1.35
N ARG A 185 -12.61 6.82 1.94
CA ARG A 185 -12.91 6.95 3.38
C ARG A 185 -11.79 6.41 4.28
N THR A 186 -11.16 5.32 3.88
CA THR A 186 -10.11 4.66 4.66
C THR A 186 -8.70 5.16 4.35
N GLN A 187 -8.54 6.00 3.32
CA GLN A 187 -7.23 6.42 2.78
C GLN A 187 -6.40 5.21 2.32
N LEU A 188 -7.07 4.24 1.69
CA LEU A 188 -6.45 3.04 1.14
C LEU A 188 -5.51 3.45 -0.01
N HIS A 189 -4.29 2.92 0.00
CA HIS A 189 -3.35 3.14 -1.08
C HIS A 189 -3.50 2.05 -2.15
N VAL A 190 -3.36 2.44 -3.41
CA VAL A 190 -3.33 1.50 -4.53
C VAL A 190 -1.91 1.43 -5.08
N VAL A 191 -1.38 0.23 -5.25
CA VAL A 191 -0.17 -0.04 -6.03
C VAL A 191 -0.59 -0.79 -7.27
N TRP A 192 -0.44 -0.19 -8.44
CA TRP A 192 -0.80 -0.77 -9.73
C TRP A 192 0.45 -1.27 -10.44
N LEU A 193 0.66 -2.60 -10.43
CA LEU A 193 1.78 -3.24 -11.12
C LEU A 193 1.35 -3.73 -12.50
N GLN A 194 1.94 -3.11 -13.52
CA GLN A 194 1.70 -3.43 -14.92
C GLN A 194 2.88 -4.17 -15.52
N ARG A 195 2.63 -4.94 -16.57
CA ARG A 195 3.67 -5.48 -17.45
C ARG A 195 3.41 -4.94 -18.85
N ARG A 196 4.35 -4.17 -19.39
CA ARG A 196 4.17 -3.50 -20.69
C ARG A 196 4.14 -4.51 -21.83
N ASN A 197 4.97 -5.55 -21.74
CA ASN A 197 4.99 -6.60 -22.75
C ASN A 197 3.83 -7.58 -22.53
N LEU A 198 2.68 -7.27 -23.15
CA LEU A 198 1.45 -8.05 -23.04
C LEU A 198 1.59 -9.45 -23.65
N LEU A 199 2.38 -9.59 -24.71
CA LEU A 199 2.67 -10.90 -25.30
C LEU A 199 3.28 -11.84 -24.25
N ARG A 200 4.20 -11.33 -23.42
CA ARG A 200 4.79 -12.13 -22.32
C ARG A 200 3.78 -12.52 -21.23
N ILE A 201 2.71 -11.76 -21.03
CA ILE A 201 1.59 -12.17 -20.15
C ILE A 201 0.92 -13.41 -20.75
N ILE A 202 0.54 -13.34 -22.02
CA ILE A 202 -0.14 -14.42 -22.75
C ILE A 202 0.72 -15.68 -22.79
N LEU A 203 1.98 -15.56 -23.21
CA LEU A 203 2.93 -16.67 -23.28
C LEU A 203 3.12 -17.31 -21.89
N SER A 204 3.21 -16.49 -20.84
CA SER A 204 3.35 -17.03 -19.49
C SER A 204 2.11 -17.75 -18.99
N ALA A 205 0.91 -17.33 -19.40
CA ALA A 205 -0.34 -18.03 -19.08
C ALA A 205 -0.44 -19.37 -19.82
N GLN A 206 -0.02 -19.43 -21.08
CA GLN A 206 0.04 -20.68 -21.85
C GLN A 206 1.04 -21.67 -21.25
N ILE A 207 2.25 -21.22 -20.87
CA ILE A 207 3.23 -22.07 -20.18
C ILE A 207 2.65 -22.64 -18.88
N LEU A 208 1.98 -21.81 -18.08
CA LEU A 208 1.32 -22.27 -16.85
C LEU A 208 0.26 -23.33 -17.17
N SER A 209 -0.60 -23.09 -18.17
CA SER A 209 -1.64 -24.04 -18.56
C SER A 209 -1.07 -25.37 -19.04
N MET A 210 0.11 -25.37 -19.66
CA MET A 210 0.76 -26.59 -20.16
C MET A 210 1.54 -27.34 -19.08
N THR A 211 2.17 -26.63 -18.16
CA THR A 211 3.11 -27.22 -17.19
C THR A 211 2.52 -27.39 -15.80
N GLY A 212 1.45 -26.67 -15.46
CA GLY A 212 0.94 -26.54 -14.10
C GLY A 212 1.86 -25.74 -13.16
N VAL A 213 2.99 -25.21 -13.66
CA VAL A 213 3.99 -24.54 -12.83
C VAL A 213 3.81 -23.02 -12.89
N SER A 214 3.40 -22.43 -11.77
CA SER A 214 3.20 -20.98 -11.63
C SER A 214 4.49 -20.22 -11.31
N SER A 215 5.41 -20.87 -10.59
CA SER A 215 6.73 -20.35 -10.23
C SER A 215 7.68 -21.51 -9.91
N VAL A 216 8.96 -21.35 -10.24
CA VAL A 216 10.03 -22.26 -9.78
C VAL A 216 10.62 -21.66 -8.51
N ALA A 217 10.43 -22.34 -7.37
CA ALA A 217 11.05 -21.94 -6.11
C ALA A 217 12.57 -22.20 -6.15
N VAL A 218 13.32 -21.42 -5.38
CA VAL A 218 14.80 -21.29 -5.43
C VAL A 218 15.58 -22.59 -5.15
N ALA A 219 16.78 -22.64 -5.74
CA ALA A 219 17.95 -23.51 -5.53
C ALA A 219 17.70 -25.03 -5.36
N GLY A 220 17.84 -25.77 -6.45
CA GLY A 220 17.94 -27.24 -6.45
C GLY A 220 16.94 -27.93 -7.37
N GLN A 221 15.82 -27.28 -7.69
CA GLN A 221 14.93 -27.75 -8.75
C GLN A 221 15.49 -27.34 -10.11
N ALA A 222 15.75 -28.32 -10.98
CA ALA A 222 16.05 -28.06 -12.37
C ALA A 222 14.93 -27.20 -12.96
N ALA A 223 15.30 -26.11 -13.66
CA ALA A 223 14.32 -25.38 -14.43
C ALA A 223 13.62 -26.39 -15.37
N PRO A 224 12.28 -26.35 -15.50
CA PRO A 224 11.60 -27.22 -16.44
C PRO A 224 12.29 -27.09 -17.79
N GLU A 225 12.41 -28.23 -18.49
CA GLU A 225 12.97 -28.25 -19.84
C GLU A 225 12.33 -27.13 -20.66
N ARG A 226 13.13 -26.43 -21.48
CA ARG A 226 12.64 -25.27 -22.24
C ARG A 226 11.63 -25.73 -23.29
N LEU A 227 10.37 -25.83 -22.88
CA LEU A 227 9.28 -26.23 -23.76
C LEU A 227 9.00 -25.10 -24.73
N LYS A 228 9.32 -25.34 -26.00
CA LYS A 228 8.78 -24.54 -27.10
C LYS A 228 7.33 -24.92 -27.29
N PHE A 229 6.44 -23.94 -27.40
CA PHE A 229 5.03 -24.19 -27.67
C PHE A 229 4.56 -23.43 -28.90
N LYS A 230 3.55 -24.00 -29.55
CA LYS A 230 2.94 -23.41 -30.73
C LYS A 230 1.87 -22.42 -30.28
N VAL A 231 2.01 -21.16 -30.67
CA VAL A 231 0.97 -20.15 -30.47
C VAL A 231 -0.01 -20.18 -31.63
N ARG A 232 -1.24 -19.71 -31.44
CA ARG A 232 -2.21 -19.48 -32.51
C ARG A 232 -2.17 -18.00 -32.91
N PRO A 233 -1.48 -17.58 -33.98
CA PRO A 233 -1.23 -16.16 -34.25
C PRO A 233 -2.50 -15.33 -34.39
N GLY A 234 -3.55 -15.90 -35.00
CA GLY A 234 -4.86 -15.24 -35.13
C GLY A 234 -5.51 -14.89 -33.79
N HIS A 235 -5.31 -15.72 -32.76
CA HIS A 235 -5.85 -15.48 -31.42
C HIS A 235 -5.01 -14.47 -30.62
N ILE A 236 -3.69 -14.41 -30.89
CA ILE A 236 -2.77 -13.53 -30.15
C ILE A 236 -3.15 -12.06 -30.32
N LEU A 237 -3.45 -11.59 -31.54
CA LEU A 237 -3.85 -10.18 -31.74
C LEU A 237 -5.12 -9.80 -30.98
N TYR A 238 -6.10 -10.71 -30.95
CA TYR A 238 -7.33 -10.51 -30.19
C TYR A 238 -7.02 -10.37 -28.68
N GLU A 239 -6.24 -11.29 -28.13
CA GLU A 239 -5.86 -11.27 -26.71
C GLU A 239 -5.02 -10.04 -26.34
N LEU A 240 -4.09 -9.62 -27.20
CA LEU A 240 -3.28 -8.42 -26.99
C LEU A 240 -4.17 -7.16 -26.91
N ARG A 241 -5.12 -7.02 -27.84
CA ARG A 241 -6.08 -5.90 -27.83
C ARG A 241 -6.97 -5.94 -26.60
N ARG A 242 -7.51 -7.11 -26.25
CA ARG A 242 -8.34 -7.31 -25.06
C ARG A 242 -7.61 -6.84 -23.79
N ILE A 243 -6.39 -7.33 -23.55
CA ILE A 243 -5.61 -6.94 -22.36
C ILE A 243 -5.23 -5.45 -22.39
N MET A 244 -4.92 -4.90 -23.57
CA MET A 244 -4.65 -3.47 -23.71
C MET A 244 -5.87 -2.61 -23.34
N ASP A 245 -7.07 -2.98 -23.82
CA ASP A 245 -8.30 -2.26 -23.51
C ASP A 245 -8.68 -2.40 -22.03
N GLU A 246 -8.50 -3.58 -21.43
CA GLU A 246 -8.63 -3.77 -19.98
C GLU A 246 -7.65 -2.89 -19.19
N THR A 247 -6.40 -2.77 -19.66
CA THR A 247 -5.38 -1.91 -19.04
C THR A 247 -5.80 -0.45 -19.09
N ARG A 248 -6.31 0.03 -20.23
CA ARG A 248 -6.85 1.39 -20.39
C ARG A 248 -8.02 1.64 -19.44
N GLU A 249 -8.89 0.66 -19.26
CA GLU A 249 -10.06 0.75 -18.40
C GLU A 249 -9.69 0.80 -16.89
N VAL A 250 -8.62 0.10 -16.48
CA VAL A 250 -8.02 0.26 -15.15
C VAL A 250 -7.41 1.65 -15.00
N GLU A 251 -6.59 2.10 -15.95
CA GLU A 251 -5.95 3.42 -15.88
C GLU A 251 -6.97 4.56 -15.80
N LYS A 252 -8.09 4.46 -16.52
CA LYS A 252 -9.21 5.41 -16.42
C LYS A 252 -9.76 5.50 -15.00
N ARG A 253 -9.95 4.36 -14.32
CA ARG A 253 -10.40 4.31 -12.91
C ARG A 253 -9.36 4.86 -11.94
N LEU A 254 -8.09 4.54 -12.17
CA LEU A 254 -7.00 5.07 -11.34
C LEU A 254 -6.81 6.58 -11.52
N ALA A 255 -7.04 7.11 -12.72
CA ALA A 255 -7.07 8.56 -12.94
C ALA A 255 -8.25 9.24 -12.21
N GLN A 256 -9.38 8.55 -12.06
CA GLN A 256 -10.46 9.03 -11.18
C GLN A 256 -10.05 8.99 -9.70
N ALA A 257 -9.30 7.95 -9.29
CA ALA A 257 -8.76 7.82 -7.94
C ALA A 257 -7.86 9.01 -7.60
N ASP A 258 -6.95 9.38 -8.52
CA ASP A 258 -6.05 10.53 -8.39
C ASP A 258 -6.85 11.83 -8.16
N LYS A 259 -7.93 12.05 -8.93
CA LYS A 259 -8.82 13.22 -8.77
C LYS A 259 -9.54 13.27 -7.42
N LEU A 260 -9.78 12.11 -6.81
CA LEU A 260 -10.40 11.98 -5.49
C LEU A 260 -9.38 12.02 -4.34
N GLY A 261 -8.09 12.19 -4.64
CA GLY A 261 -7.02 12.15 -3.64
C GLY A 261 -6.72 10.77 -3.09
N ILE A 262 -7.19 9.70 -3.74
CA ILE A 262 -6.83 8.32 -3.39
C ILE A 262 -5.38 8.09 -3.87
N PRO A 263 -4.44 7.74 -2.99
CA PRO A 263 -3.05 7.57 -3.40
C PRO A 263 -2.87 6.37 -4.34
N VAL A 264 -2.29 6.60 -5.53
CA VAL A 264 -1.95 5.55 -6.50
C VAL A 264 -0.46 5.59 -6.86
N LEU A 265 0.23 4.46 -6.71
CA LEU A 265 1.56 4.23 -7.26
C LEU A 265 1.46 3.33 -8.48
N ARG A 266 2.02 3.77 -9.62
CA ARG A 266 2.09 2.97 -10.86
C ARG A 266 3.51 2.41 -11.02
N LEU A 267 3.61 1.10 -11.22
CA LEU A 267 4.87 0.38 -11.40
C LEU A 267 4.84 -0.46 -12.68
N TYR A 268 6.01 -0.67 -13.28
CA TYR A 268 6.17 -1.53 -14.44
C TYR A 268 7.13 -2.67 -14.15
N TYR A 269 6.72 -3.90 -14.47
CA TYR A 269 7.48 -5.13 -14.30
C TYR A 269 8.90 -5.02 -14.86
N GLU A 270 9.03 -4.44 -16.05
CA GLU A 270 10.28 -4.28 -16.78
C GLU A 270 11.30 -3.43 -16.00
N THR A 271 10.82 -2.51 -15.16
CA THR A 271 11.63 -1.61 -14.32
C THR A 271 11.58 -1.98 -12.84
N LEU A 272 10.90 -3.07 -12.48
CA LEU A 272 10.60 -3.39 -11.09
C LEU A 272 11.86 -3.61 -10.25
N LYS A 273 12.92 -4.19 -10.84
CA LYS A 273 14.20 -4.41 -10.17
C LYS A 273 14.80 -3.12 -9.61
N VAL A 274 14.77 -2.04 -10.39
CA VAL A 274 15.35 -0.74 -10.00
C VAL A 274 14.37 0.08 -9.17
N ASN A 275 13.06 -0.15 -9.32
CA ASN A 275 12.00 0.56 -8.64
C ASN A 275 11.45 -0.16 -7.41
N MET A 276 12.11 -1.23 -6.93
CA MET A 276 11.63 -1.98 -5.76
C MET A 276 11.58 -1.10 -4.50
N GLY A 277 12.64 -0.31 -4.29
CA GLY A 277 12.69 0.63 -3.17
C GLY A 277 11.64 1.73 -3.25
N LEU A 278 11.22 2.13 -4.45
CA LEU A 278 10.14 3.10 -4.63
C LEU A 278 8.81 2.55 -4.07
N ALA A 279 8.49 1.29 -4.31
CA ALA A 279 7.28 0.65 -3.80
C ALA A 279 7.27 0.64 -2.26
N ALA A 280 8.37 0.23 -1.65
CA ALA A 280 8.50 0.21 -0.20
C ALA A 280 8.45 1.62 0.41
N CYS A 281 9.21 2.58 -0.14
CA CYS A 281 9.19 3.97 0.32
C CYS A 281 7.78 4.58 0.21
N TYR A 282 7.07 4.33 -0.89
CA TYR A 282 5.69 4.78 -1.07
C TYR A 282 4.77 4.21 0.01
N LEU A 283 4.87 2.91 0.30
CA LEU A 283 4.04 2.25 1.32
C LEU A 283 4.39 2.71 2.73
N LEU A 284 5.67 2.89 3.04
CA LEU A 284 6.15 3.32 4.36
C LEU A 284 6.06 4.84 4.57
N SER A 285 5.78 5.61 3.52
CA SER A 285 5.59 7.05 3.64
C SER A 285 4.49 7.36 4.66
N SER A 286 4.81 8.30 5.55
CA SER A 286 3.93 8.72 6.66
C SER A 286 3.63 7.63 7.70
N THR A 287 4.51 6.62 7.82
CA THR A 287 4.47 5.64 8.91
C THR A 287 5.61 5.87 9.89
N ASN A 288 5.46 5.38 11.12
CA ASN A 288 6.52 5.41 12.14
C ASN A 288 7.47 4.20 12.05
N CYS A 289 7.58 3.57 10.88
CA CYS A 289 8.50 2.48 10.69
C CYS A 289 9.95 2.99 10.88
N PRO A 290 10.73 2.43 11.82
CA PRO A 290 12.11 2.87 12.06
C PRO A 290 13.05 2.48 10.93
N ASP A 291 12.72 1.40 10.23
CA ASP A 291 13.55 0.84 9.17
C ASP A 291 13.32 1.59 7.86
N ARG A 292 14.38 2.22 7.35
CA ARG A 292 14.41 2.62 5.94
C ARG A 292 14.51 1.37 5.09
N TYR A 293 13.86 1.37 3.93
CA TYR A 293 13.97 0.25 3.00
C TYR A 293 15.44 0.04 2.62
N ALA A 294 16.00 -1.09 3.06
CA ALA A 294 17.30 -1.58 2.68
C ALA A 294 17.10 -3.02 2.15
N PRO A 295 17.22 -3.25 0.84
CA PRO A 295 17.15 -4.60 0.31
C PRO A 295 18.26 -5.43 0.97
N LYS A 296 17.92 -6.58 1.56
CA LYS A 296 18.92 -7.46 2.17
C LYS A 296 19.79 -8.02 1.04
N ALA A 297 21.10 -7.79 1.10
CA ALA A 297 22.02 -8.34 0.12
C ALA A 297 21.90 -9.87 0.11
N GLY A 298 21.71 -10.47 -1.06
CA GLY A 298 21.64 -11.93 -1.23
C GLY A 298 20.28 -12.58 -0.99
N SER A 299 19.23 -11.84 -0.60
CA SER A 299 17.89 -12.39 -0.37
C SER A 299 17.03 -12.49 -1.64
N GLN A 300 17.60 -12.76 -2.81
CA GLN A 300 16.78 -13.03 -3.99
C GLN A 300 16.03 -14.36 -3.82
N VAL A 301 14.88 -14.29 -3.15
CA VAL A 301 13.95 -15.40 -2.93
C VAL A 301 13.23 -15.74 -4.24
N PHE A 302 13.29 -14.89 -5.26
CA PHE A 302 12.60 -15.12 -6.53
C PHE A 302 13.54 -15.12 -7.73
N LYS A 303 13.59 -16.25 -8.44
CA LYS A 303 14.21 -16.36 -9.76
C LYS A 303 13.14 -16.22 -10.82
N LYS A 304 13.35 -15.32 -11.80
CA LYS A 304 12.45 -15.19 -12.95
C LYS A 304 12.34 -16.55 -13.64
N MET A 305 11.12 -17.10 -13.68
CA MET A 305 10.85 -18.44 -14.20
C MET A 305 11.31 -18.61 -15.66
N ASN A 306 11.26 -17.53 -16.44
CA ASN A 306 11.62 -17.58 -17.84
C ASN A 306 12.36 -16.31 -18.26
N THR A 307 13.67 -16.43 -18.42
CA THR A 307 14.56 -15.38 -18.96
C THR A 307 14.80 -15.52 -20.45
N ALA A 308 14.30 -16.60 -21.08
CA ALA A 308 14.47 -16.82 -22.50
C ALA A 308 13.72 -15.76 -23.31
N SER A 309 14.21 -15.43 -24.49
CA SER A 309 13.55 -14.55 -25.45
C SER A 309 12.22 -15.15 -25.94
N VAL A 310 11.32 -14.33 -26.48
CA VAL A 310 10.08 -14.85 -27.12
C VAL A 310 10.41 -15.86 -28.22
N ARG A 311 11.46 -15.60 -29.00
CA ARG A 311 11.95 -16.49 -30.08
C ARG A 311 12.34 -17.88 -29.58
N GLU A 312 12.90 -17.97 -28.39
CA GLU A 312 13.27 -19.24 -27.78
C GLU A 312 12.07 -20.03 -27.25
N LEU A 313 10.93 -19.38 -26.99
CA LEU A 313 9.75 -19.99 -26.37
C LEU A 313 8.68 -20.43 -27.37
N VAL A 314 8.64 -19.81 -28.55
CA VAL A 314 7.59 -20.06 -29.54
C VAL A 314 8.14 -20.91 -30.68
N SER A 315 7.52 -22.07 -30.93
CA SER A 315 7.98 -22.98 -31.99
C SER A 315 7.67 -22.45 -33.40
N ASN A 316 6.53 -21.79 -33.60
CA ASN A 316 6.11 -21.16 -34.86
C ASN A 316 6.41 -19.66 -34.89
N ILE A 317 7.63 -19.26 -34.51
CA ILE A 317 8.01 -17.86 -34.34
C ILE A 317 7.77 -17.01 -35.59
N ARG A 318 8.06 -17.53 -36.79
CA ARG A 318 7.90 -16.82 -38.06
C ARG A 318 6.45 -16.40 -38.31
N GLU A 319 5.49 -17.31 -38.08
CA GLU A 319 4.06 -17.00 -38.23
C GLU A 319 3.60 -15.93 -37.24
N LEU A 320 4.15 -15.94 -36.02
CA LEU A 320 3.85 -14.93 -35.01
C LEU A 320 4.43 -13.56 -35.41
N GLU A 321 5.67 -13.53 -35.90
CA GLU A 321 6.32 -12.31 -36.41
C GLU A 321 5.54 -11.71 -37.57
N GLU A 322 5.21 -12.51 -38.58
CA GLU A 322 4.39 -12.08 -39.73
C GLU A 322 3.06 -11.48 -39.29
N LYS A 323 2.45 -12.05 -38.23
CA LYS A 323 1.15 -11.58 -37.72
C LYS A 323 1.24 -10.29 -36.91
N LEU A 324 2.36 -10.04 -36.23
CA LEU A 324 2.58 -8.84 -35.42
C LEU A 324 3.26 -7.70 -36.21
N ASN A 325 3.93 -8.02 -37.31
CA ASN A 325 4.60 -7.05 -38.19
C ASN A 325 3.62 -5.94 -38.64
N GLY A 326 4.04 -4.69 -38.49
CA GLY A 326 3.24 -3.51 -38.84
C GLY A 326 2.08 -3.23 -37.89
N THR A 327 1.98 -3.93 -36.76
CA THR A 327 0.99 -3.65 -35.70
C THR A 327 1.63 -2.88 -34.54
N GLU A 328 0.81 -2.26 -33.67
CA GLU A 328 1.30 -1.59 -32.45
C GLU A 328 2.00 -2.52 -31.43
N PHE A 329 1.90 -3.84 -31.64
CA PHE A 329 2.46 -4.85 -30.76
C PHE A 329 3.78 -5.45 -31.28
N GLU A 330 4.27 -5.05 -32.45
CA GLU A 330 5.47 -5.61 -33.08
C GLU A 330 6.69 -5.59 -32.14
N TRP A 331 6.89 -4.48 -31.43
CA TRP A 331 7.99 -4.28 -30.48
C TRP A 331 8.02 -5.31 -29.34
N MET A 332 6.90 -5.98 -29.02
CA MET A 332 6.85 -6.97 -27.95
C MET A 332 7.67 -8.24 -28.27
N MET A 333 8.11 -8.40 -29.53
CA MET A 333 8.96 -9.50 -29.99
C MET A 333 10.45 -9.31 -29.64
N SER A 334 10.89 -8.07 -29.38
CA SER A 334 12.31 -7.75 -29.15
C SER A 334 12.78 -7.86 -27.69
N GLU A 335 11.89 -8.11 -26.74
CA GLU A 335 12.19 -8.23 -25.29
C GLU A 335 12.09 -9.67 -24.75
#